data_AF-A0A345V2T6-F1
#
_entry.id   AF-A0A345V2T6-F1
#
_cell.length_a   1.000
_cell.length_b   1.000
_cell.length_c   1.000
_cell.angle_alpha   90.00
_cell.angle_beta   90.00
_cell.angle_gamma   90.00
#
_symmetry.space_group_name_H-M   'P 1'
#
loop_
_entity.id
_entity.type
_entity.pdbx_description
1 polymer ?
#
loop_
_entity_poly.entity_id
_entity_poly.type
_entity_poly.pdbx_seq_one_letter_code
_entity_poly.pdbx_strand_id
1 'polypeptide(L)'
;MNPTLGSGVIPRRTVGVLAAGLLTLSVNAAPLTRDNGAAVGDNQNSQTAGANGPVLLQDVQLIQKLQRFDRERIPERVVHARGTGAHGTFTATNDLSDLSKAKVFTVGQVTPVFVRFSAVVHGNHSPETLRDPRGFATKFYTADGNWDLVGNNFPTFFIRDAIKFPDMVHAFKPDPRTNLDDDSRRFDFFSHVPEATRTLTELYSNSGTPASYREMDGNSVHAYKLVNAKDEVHYVKFHWKSLQGIKNLDPEQVVQVQGRDYSHMTHDLVTNIYKGNFPKWDLYIQVLNPQDLSKFDFDPLDATKIWPGVAERKVGQMVLNRNPANVFQETEQVAMAPSNVVPGIEPSEDRLLQGRIFAYADTQMYRLGANALQLPINAARTPVNNGNQDGAMNTGASTSGVNYQPSRLQPREEMPSARYSQTALRGSTQQARIQREQNFKQAGDLYRSFNKKERQDLIESFGGSLAGADDESKHIMLSFLYKADPEYGAGVTKVAKGDLERVKALAAKLVD
;
A
#
# COMPACT_ATOMS: atom_id res chain seq x y z
N MET A 1 4.08 39.30 -79.87
CA MET A 1 3.59 40.70 -79.85
C MET A 1 3.20 41.03 -78.43
N ASN A 2 3.91 41.95 -77.79
CA ASN A 2 3.44 42.62 -76.56
C ASN A 2 2.29 43.58 -76.93
N PRO A 3 1.35 43.81 -76.01
CA PRO A 3 1.43 45.07 -75.28
C PRO A 3 1.18 44.96 -73.78
N THR A 4 1.81 45.87 -73.07
CA THR A 4 1.73 46.19 -71.64
C THR A 4 0.63 47.21 -71.32
N LEU A 5 0.40 47.40 -70.01
CA LEU A 5 -0.33 48.46 -69.25
C LEU A 5 -1.68 47.97 -68.70
N GLY A 6 -2.02 48.12 -67.42
CA GLY A 6 -1.41 48.92 -66.35
C GLY A 6 -2.06 48.66 -64.99
N SER A 7 -1.51 49.37 -64.01
CA SER A 7 -1.69 49.35 -62.56
C SER A 7 -3.12 49.42 -62.01
N GLY A 8 -3.38 48.63 -60.95
CA GLY A 8 -4.48 48.84 -60.02
C GLY A 8 -4.17 48.22 -58.65
N VAL A 9 -3.72 49.04 -57.71
CA VAL A 9 -3.59 48.70 -56.28
C VAL A 9 -4.92 49.02 -55.60
N ILE A 10 -5.55 48.02 -54.97
CA ILE A 10 -6.69 48.19 -54.04
C ILE A 10 -6.41 47.36 -52.78
N PRO A 11 -6.61 47.90 -51.56
CA PRO A 11 -6.07 47.33 -50.34
C PRO A 11 -6.90 46.17 -49.75
N ARG A 12 -6.17 45.25 -49.10
CA ARG A 12 -6.66 44.18 -48.25
C ARG A 12 -7.52 44.71 -47.10
N ARG A 13 -8.80 44.33 -47.05
CA ARG A 13 -9.52 43.95 -45.82
C ARG A 13 -10.64 42.98 -46.15
N THR A 14 -10.32 41.69 -46.14
CA THR A 14 -11.34 40.63 -46.09
C THR A 14 -11.34 40.08 -44.67
N VAL A 15 -12.39 40.41 -43.92
CA VAL A 15 -12.74 39.76 -42.65
C VAL A 15 -13.15 38.33 -43.00
N GLY A 16 -12.26 37.38 -42.77
CA GLY A 16 -12.59 35.96 -42.82
C GLY A 16 -13.31 35.56 -41.55
N VAL A 17 -14.64 35.49 -41.61
CA VAL A 17 -15.44 34.80 -40.60
C VAL A 17 -15.15 33.31 -40.74
N LEU A 18 -14.27 32.76 -39.91
CA LEU A 18 -14.18 31.31 -39.72
C LEU A 18 -15.44 30.88 -38.96
N ALA A 19 -16.44 30.41 -39.70
CA ALA A 19 -17.51 29.60 -39.13
C ALA A 19 -16.88 28.28 -38.64
N ALA A 20 -16.58 28.20 -37.35
CA ALA A 20 -16.27 26.94 -36.69
C ALA A 20 -17.52 26.07 -36.74
N GLY A 21 -17.57 25.17 -37.72
CA GLY A 21 -18.58 24.12 -37.79
C GLY A 21 -18.52 23.30 -36.50
N LEU A 22 -19.51 23.49 -35.64
CA LEU A 22 -19.86 22.55 -34.58
C LEU A 22 -20.22 21.23 -35.26
N LEU A 23 -19.23 20.33 -35.38
CA LEU A 23 -19.49 18.91 -35.57
C LEU A 23 -20.24 18.43 -34.33
N THR A 24 -21.56 18.47 -34.41
CA THR A 24 -22.43 17.73 -33.51
C THR A 24 -22.12 16.26 -33.73
N LEU A 25 -21.25 15.70 -32.88
CA LEU A 25 -21.12 14.25 -32.76
C LEU A 25 -22.46 13.74 -32.26
N SER A 26 -23.30 13.28 -33.18
CA SER A 26 -24.49 12.51 -32.85
C SER A 26 -24.03 11.30 -32.04
N VAL A 27 -24.29 11.30 -30.74
CA VAL A 27 -24.12 10.12 -29.89
C VAL A 27 -25.22 9.14 -30.29
N ASN A 28 -25.03 8.42 -31.39
CA ASN A 28 -25.86 7.26 -31.68
C ASN A 28 -25.51 6.21 -30.63
N ALA A 29 -26.50 5.82 -29.82
CA ALA A 29 -26.34 4.72 -28.87
C ALA A 29 -25.92 3.46 -29.63
N ALA A 30 -24.76 2.90 -29.29
CA ALA A 30 -24.29 1.66 -29.89
C ALA A 30 -25.25 0.51 -29.51
N PRO A 31 -25.58 -0.40 -30.45
CA PRO A 31 -26.43 -1.55 -30.14
C PRO A 31 -25.74 -2.48 -29.13
N LEU A 32 -26.54 -3.15 -28.29
CA LEU A 32 -26.03 -4.20 -27.40
C LEU A 32 -25.51 -5.37 -28.21
N THR A 33 -24.32 -5.88 -27.83
CA THR A 33 -23.69 -7.03 -28.47
C THR A 33 -23.31 -8.11 -27.47
N ARG A 34 -23.09 -9.33 -27.97
CA ARG A 34 -22.33 -10.39 -27.32
C ARG A 34 -20.83 -10.11 -27.39
N ASP A 35 -20.02 -10.88 -26.64
CA ASP A 35 -18.56 -10.74 -26.62
C ASP A 35 -17.91 -11.00 -27.99
N ASN A 36 -18.58 -11.72 -28.89
CA ASN A 36 -18.12 -11.94 -30.27
C ASN A 36 -18.54 -10.82 -31.24
N GLY A 37 -19.14 -9.73 -30.73
CA GLY A 37 -19.59 -8.58 -31.52
C GLY A 37 -20.97 -8.72 -32.17
N ALA A 38 -21.63 -9.88 -32.08
CA ALA A 38 -22.94 -10.07 -32.68
C ALA A 38 -24.05 -9.36 -31.87
N ALA A 39 -24.96 -8.68 -32.57
CA ALA A 39 -26.06 -7.93 -31.96
C ALA A 39 -27.02 -8.82 -31.14
N VAL A 40 -27.67 -8.22 -30.15
CA VAL A 40 -28.68 -8.84 -29.28
C VAL A 40 -30.06 -8.34 -29.67
N GLY A 41 -30.98 -9.27 -29.96
CA GLY A 41 -32.36 -8.94 -30.39
C GLY A 41 -33.33 -8.67 -29.23
N ASP A 42 -33.17 -9.39 -28.11
CA ASP A 42 -33.92 -9.19 -26.87
C ASP A 42 -32.99 -9.46 -25.68
N ASN A 43 -33.06 -8.62 -24.64
CA ASN A 43 -32.26 -8.73 -23.42
C ASN A 43 -33.12 -8.72 -22.15
N GLN A 44 -34.45 -8.80 -22.31
CA GLN A 44 -35.45 -8.84 -21.24
C GLN A 44 -36.02 -10.25 -21.08
N ASN A 45 -36.17 -10.98 -22.18
CA ASN A 45 -36.77 -12.31 -22.20
C ASN A 45 -35.77 -13.38 -22.65
N SER A 46 -35.72 -14.51 -21.95
CA SER A 46 -35.02 -15.71 -22.43
C SER A 46 -35.83 -16.42 -23.52
N GLN A 47 -35.16 -17.19 -24.37
CA GLN A 47 -35.83 -18.04 -25.35
C GLN A 47 -36.50 -19.24 -24.67
N THR A 48 -37.82 -19.41 -24.87
CA THR A 48 -38.62 -20.51 -24.29
C THR A 48 -39.38 -21.31 -25.34
N ALA A 49 -39.78 -22.55 -24.99
CA ALA A 49 -40.67 -23.40 -25.81
C ALA A 49 -42.14 -22.97 -25.70
N GLY A 50 -42.48 -21.79 -26.22
CA GLY A 50 -43.80 -21.18 -26.09
C GLY A 50 -43.96 -20.33 -24.82
N ALA A 51 -45.06 -19.59 -24.72
CA ALA A 51 -45.25 -18.55 -23.70
C ALA A 51 -45.13 -19.06 -22.24
N ASN A 52 -45.50 -20.33 -22.00
CA ASN A 52 -45.45 -20.97 -20.68
C ASN A 52 -44.48 -22.17 -20.63
N GLY A 53 -43.61 -22.30 -21.65
CA GLY A 53 -42.70 -23.43 -21.77
C GLY A 53 -41.35 -23.22 -21.08
N PRO A 54 -40.52 -24.27 -20.97
CA PRO A 54 -39.18 -24.15 -20.39
C PRO A 54 -38.21 -23.34 -21.26
N VAL A 55 -37.15 -22.81 -20.63
CA VAL A 55 -36.02 -22.14 -21.29
C VAL A 55 -35.20 -23.12 -22.13
N LEU A 56 -34.68 -22.65 -23.26
CA LEU A 56 -33.89 -23.47 -24.19
C LEU A 56 -32.37 -23.29 -23.99
N LEU A 57 -31.62 -24.40 -24.05
CA LEU A 57 -30.14 -24.39 -23.99
C LEU A 57 -29.49 -23.67 -25.19
N GLN A 58 -30.22 -23.40 -26.27
CA GLN A 58 -29.71 -22.67 -27.43
C GLN A 58 -29.72 -21.14 -27.27
N ASP A 59 -30.21 -20.61 -26.13
CA ASP A 59 -30.14 -19.18 -25.83
C ASP A 59 -28.70 -18.77 -25.47
N VAL A 60 -27.90 -18.48 -26.51
CA VAL A 60 -26.49 -18.11 -26.36
C VAL A 60 -26.28 -16.75 -25.69
N GLN A 61 -27.30 -15.87 -25.68
CA GLN A 61 -27.23 -14.59 -24.97
C GLN A 61 -27.36 -14.82 -23.46
N LEU A 62 -28.34 -15.62 -23.04
CA LEU A 62 -28.52 -16.02 -21.65
C LEU A 62 -27.27 -16.72 -21.11
N ILE A 63 -26.80 -17.75 -21.82
CA ILE A 63 -25.66 -18.57 -21.39
C ILE A 63 -24.40 -17.73 -21.23
N GLN A 64 -24.05 -16.92 -22.24
CA GLN A 64 -22.84 -16.10 -22.18
C GLN A 64 -22.89 -15.09 -21.03
N LYS A 65 -24.03 -14.39 -20.84
CA LYS A 65 -24.19 -13.42 -19.74
C LYS A 65 -23.97 -14.07 -18.38
N LEU A 66 -24.61 -15.21 -18.13
CA LEU A 66 -24.49 -15.91 -16.85
C LEU A 66 -23.08 -16.45 -16.63
N GLN A 67 -22.46 -17.07 -17.64
CA GLN A 67 -21.09 -17.60 -17.52
C GLN A 67 -20.05 -16.53 -17.18
N ARG A 68 -20.21 -15.32 -17.72
CA ARG A 68 -19.38 -14.15 -17.40
C ARG A 68 -19.65 -13.63 -15.99
N PHE A 69 -20.92 -13.45 -15.63
CA PHE A 69 -21.36 -13.02 -14.29
C PHE A 69 -20.82 -13.94 -13.19
N ASP A 70 -20.94 -15.26 -13.37
CA ASP A 70 -20.49 -16.28 -12.42
C ASP A 70 -18.97 -16.27 -12.16
N ARG A 71 -18.20 -15.56 -12.99
CA ARG A 71 -16.73 -15.46 -12.95
C ARG A 71 -16.22 -14.03 -12.76
N GLU A 72 -17.08 -13.11 -12.31
CA GLU A 72 -16.66 -11.73 -12.03
C GLU A 72 -15.71 -11.61 -10.83
N ARG A 73 -15.80 -12.52 -9.85
CA ARG A 73 -15.00 -12.46 -8.63
C ARG A 73 -13.65 -13.14 -8.83
N ILE A 74 -12.59 -12.46 -8.41
CA ILE A 74 -11.26 -13.02 -8.19
C ILE A 74 -11.02 -13.10 -6.67
N PRO A 75 -10.02 -13.87 -6.20
CA PRO A 75 -9.66 -13.85 -4.79
C PRO A 75 -9.34 -12.42 -4.32
N GLU A 76 -9.86 -12.03 -3.16
CA GLU A 76 -9.41 -10.79 -2.53
C GLU A 76 -7.94 -10.92 -2.07
N ARG A 77 -7.30 -9.80 -1.72
CA ARG A 77 -5.98 -9.86 -1.10
C ARG A 77 -6.08 -10.54 0.26
N VAL A 78 -5.14 -11.43 0.58
CA VAL A 78 -5.11 -12.17 1.87
C VAL A 78 -5.08 -11.23 3.09
N VAL A 79 -4.43 -10.08 2.94
CA VAL A 79 -4.45 -8.93 3.84
C VAL A 79 -4.68 -7.67 3.02
N HIS A 80 -5.20 -6.61 3.64
CA HIS A 80 -5.52 -5.36 2.97
C HIS A 80 -6.60 -5.49 1.86
N ALA A 81 -7.58 -6.37 2.08
CA ALA A 81 -8.68 -6.61 1.14
C ALA A 81 -9.52 -5.34 0.94
N ARG A 82 -9.99 -4.70 2.02
CA ARG A 82 -10.72 -3.43 1.97
C ARG A 82 -9.79 -2.27 1.60
N GLY A 83 -9.99 -1.63 0.45
CA GLY A 83 -9.16 -0.49 0.06
C GLY A 83 -9.71 0.39 -1.06
N THR A 84 -9.08 1.56 -1.21
CA THR A 84 -9.51 2.64 -2.11
C THR A 84 -8.32 3.10 -2.94
N GLY A 85 -8.51 3.20 -4.25
CA GLY A 85 -7.48 3.64 -5.20
C GLY A 85 -7.68 5.08 -5.63
N ALA A 86 -6.59 5.79 -5.91
CA ALA A 86 -6.60 7.10 -6.55
C ALA A 86 -5.33 7.32 -7.37
N HIS A 87 -5.47 8.02 -8.49
CA HIS A 87 -4.35 8.46 -9.32
C HIS A 87 -3.85 9.83 -8.89
N GLY A 88 -2.60 10.11 -9.21
CA GLY A 88 -1.99 11.40 -8.95
C GLY A 88 -0.66 11.60 -9.65
N THR A 89 0.09 12.55 -9.12
CA THR A 89 1.47 12.83 -9.55
C THR A 89 2.36 13.10 -8.35
N PHE A 90 3.59 12.62 -8.42
CA PHE A 90 4.69 13.00 -7.54
C PHE A 90 5.62 13.96 -8.28
N THR A 91 6.09 15.01 -7.62
CA THR A 91 7.11 15.93 -8.15
C THR A 91 8.28 15.97 -7.18
N ALA A 92 9.48 15.60 -7.63
CA ALA A 92 10.70 15.75 -6.84
C ALA A 92 11.10 17.23 -6.77
N THR A 93 11.38 17.74 -5.57
CA THR A 93 11.66 19.17 -5.33
C THR A 93 13.07 19.42 -4.82
N ASN A 94 13.74 18.40 -4.31
CA ASN A 94 15.06 18.51 -3.71
C ASN A 94 16.00 17.47 -4.34
N ASP A 95 17.24 17.87 -4.58
CA ASP A 95 18.27 16.99 -5.13
C ASP A 95 18.52 15.83 -4.15
N LEU A 96 18.65 14.61 -4.66
CA LEU A 96 19.05 13.40 -3.92
C LEU A 96 20.16 12.63 -4.65
N SER A 97 20.84 13.26 -5.62
CA SER A 97 21.90 12.62 -6.40
C SER A 97 23.09 12.16 -5.55
N ASP A 98 23.27 12.75 -4.36
CA ASP A 98 24.21 12.31 -3.34
C ASP A 98 23.86 10.92 -2.77
N LEU A 99 22.58 10.55 -2.76
CA LEU A 99 22.07 9.34 -2.14
C LEU A 99 21.62 8.27 -3.14
N SER A 100 21.04 8.65 -4.27
CA SER A 100 20.40 7.72 -5.22
C SER A 100 20.61 8.11 -6.68
N LYS A 101 20.82 7.12 -7.54
CA LYS A 101 20.81 7.25 -9.01
C LYS A 101 19.42 7.13 -9.65
N ALA A 102 18.36 6.97 -8.86
CA ALA A 102 17.01 6.75 -9.38
C ALA A 102 16.40 8.03 -9.99
N LYS A 103 15.94 7.97 -11.25
CA LYS A 103 15.43 9.16 -11.96
C LYS A 103 14.17 9.77 -11.36
N VAL A 104 13.40 9.01 -10.57
CA VAL A 104 12.21 9.50 -9.85
C VAL A 104 12.54 10.65 -8.88
N PHE A 105 13.80 10.76 -8.43
CA PHE A 105 14.27 11.82 -7.54
C PHE A 105 14.99 12.96 -8.25
N THR A 106 15.02 12.98 -9.59
CA THR A 106 15.56 14.12 -10.35
C THR A 106 14.71 15.37 -10.09
N VAL A 107 15.31 16.48 -9.65
CA VAL A 107 14.58 17.72 -9.33
C VAL A 107 13.73 18.19 -10.51
N GLY A 108 12.46 18.49 -10.25
CA GLY A 108 11.48 18.91 -11.26
C GLY A 108 10.86 17.75 -12.05
N GLN A 109 11.34 16.51 -11.88
CA GLN A 109 10.70 15.35 -12.49
C GLN A 109 9.29 15.16 -11.92
N VAL A 110 8.31 15.16 -12.82
CA VAL A 110 6.94 14.78 -12.51
C VAL A 110 6.75 13.31 -12.88
N THR A 111 6.36 12.50 -11.90
CA THR A 111 6.13 11.06 -12.05
C THR A 111 4.67 10.75 -11.77
N PRO A 112 3.92 10.17 -12.72
CA PRO A 112 2.57 9.68 -12.46
C PRO A 112 2.59 8.63 -11.35
N VAL A 113 1.57 8.63 -10.49
CA VAL A 113 1.41 7.64 -9.42
C VAL A 113 0.01 7.05 -9.38
N PHE A 114 -0.07 5.83 -8.85
CA PHE A 114 -1.32 5.26 -8.35
C PHE A 114 -1.13 4.89 -6.88
N VAL A 115 -2.04 5.36 -6.02
CA VAL A 115 -2.05 5.05 -4.59
C VAL A 115 -3.24 4.16 -4.28
N ARG A 116 -3.00 3.12 -3.49
CA ARG A 116 -4.06 2.32 -2.87
C ARG A 116 -3.93 2.40 -1.35
N PHE A 117 -4.96 2.96 -0.71
CA PHE A 117 -5.14 2.91 0.73
C PHE A 117 -5.96 1.69 1.14
N SER A 118 -5.86 1.25 2.39
CA SER A 118 -6.60 0.07 2.85
C SER A 118 -6.62 -0.11 4.37
N ALA A 119 -7.59 -0.86 4.89
CA ALA A 119 -7.45 -1.57 6.17
C ALA A 119 -6.51 -2.78 6.01
N VAL A 120 -6.39 -3.68 7.00
CA VAL A 120 -5.49 -4.86 6.95
C VAL A 120 -6.27 -6.17 7.13
N VAL A 121 -7.02 -6.30 8.22
CA VAL A 121 -7.49 -7.58 8.75
C VAL A 121 -8.74 -8.08 8.03
N HIS A 122 -9.80 -7.29 7.93
CA HIS A 122 -11.09 -7.79 7.47
C HIS A 122 -11.26 -7.78 5.94
N GLY A 123 -12.32 -8.43 5.45
CA GLY A 123 -12.60 -8.61 4.02
C GLY A 123 -13.00 -7.34 3.27
N ASN A 124 -13.20 -7.43 1.95
CA ASN A 124 -13.34 -6.29 1.02
C ASN A 124 -14.48 -5.29 1.27
N HIS A 125 -15.55 -5.66 2.00
CA HIS A 125 -16.64 -4.75 2.40
C HIS A 125 -16.77 -4.58 3.92
N SER A 126 -15.69 -4.82 4.66
CA SER A 126 -15.65 -4.55 6.10
C SER A 126 -15.75 -3.05 6.42
N PRO A 127 -16.28 -2.68 7.61
CA PRO A 127 -16.31 -1.29 8.04
C PRO A 127 -14.92 -0.66 8.16
N GLU A 128 -14.72 0.49 7.52
CA GLU A 128 -13.45 1.24 7.55
C GLU A 128 -13.19 1.93 8.90
N THR A 129 -14.17 1.89 9.81
CA THR A 129 -14.07 2.31 11.21
C THR A 129 -13.38 1.28 12.10
N LEU A 130 -13.18 0.04 11.65
CA LEU A 130 -12.53 -1.00 12.45
C LEU A 130 -11.08 -0.61 12.80
N ARG A 131 -10.68 -0.87 14.04
CA ARG A 131 -9.33 -0.57 14.55
C ARG A 131 -8.29 -1.42 13.82
N ASP A 132 -7.38 -0.78 13.10
CA ASP A 132 -6.36 -1.46 12.28
C ASP A 132 -5.26 -0.47 11.86
N PRO A 133 -4.03 -0.90 11.53
CA PRO A 133 -3.16 -0.08 10.70
C PRO A 133 -3.85 0.23 9.37
N ARG A 134 -3.42 1.29 8.70
CA ARG A 134 -3.90 1.66 7.36
C ARG A 134 -2.77 1.52 6.34
N GLY A 135 -2.99 0.72 5.31
CA GLY A 135 -2.08 0.61 4.16
C GLY A 135 -1.98 1.91 3.39
N PHE A 136 -0.78 2.26 2.97
CA PHE A 136 -0.46 3.39 2.10
C PHE A 136 0.54 2.92 1.04
N ALA A 137 0.04 2.28 -0.02
CA ALA A 137 0.87 1.77 -1.10
C ALA A 137 0.88 2.73 -2.30
N THR A 138 2.08 3.14 -2.73
CA THR A 138 2.27 4.06 -3.85
C THR A 138 3.07 3.39 -4.96
N LYS A 139 2.47 3.25 -6.15
CA LYS A 139 3.15 2.86 -7.39
C LYS A 139 3.56 4.11 -8.15
N PHE A 140 4.85 4.24 -8.42
CA PHE A 140 5.43 5.29 -9.24
C PHE A 140 5.72 4.75 -10.64
N TYR A 141 5.12 5.35 -11.66
CA TYR A 141 5.39 4.99 -13.06
C TYR A 141 6.61 5.79 -13.56
N THR A 142 7.80 5.40 -13.11
CA THR A 142 9.05 6.15 -13.33
C THR A 142 9.60 5.97 -14.76
N ALA A 143 10.61 6.78 -15.11
CA ALA A 143 11.35 6.63 -16.37
C ALA A 143 12.29 5.41 -16.41
N ASP A 144 12.51 4.73 -15.29
CA ASP A 144 13.36 3.54 -15.16
C ASP A 144 12.56 2.25 -14.89
N GLY A 145 11.23 2.31 -15.04
CA GLY A 145 10.30 1.24 -14.68
C GLY A 145 9.41 1.61 -13.49
N ASN A 146 8.56 0.69 -13.06
CA ASN A 146 7.66 0.93 -11.92
C ASN A 146 8.41 0.72 -10.60
N TRP A 147 8.29 1.67 -9.67
CA TRP A 147 8.74 1.54 -8.29
C TRP A 147 7.54 1.52 -7.35
N ASP A 148 7.47 0.57 -6.42
CA ASP A 148 6.40 0.52 -5.42
C ASP A 148 6.94 0.79 -4.01
N LEU A 149 6.46 1.87 -3.39
CA LEU A 149 6.65 2.14 -1.97
C LEU A 149 5.41 1.65 -1.21
N VAL A 150 5.49 0.44 -0.65
CA VAL A 150 4.36 -0.24 0.01
C VAL A 150 4.46 -0.04 1.52
N GLY A 151 3.91 1.08 2.00
CA GLY A 151 3.94 1.50 3.41
C GLY A 151 2.62 1.32 4.16
N ASN A 152 2.61 1.78 5.40
CA ASN A 152 1.44 1.93 6.27
C ASN A 152 1.42 3.33 6.89
N ASN A 153 0.32 3.74 7.50
CA ASN A 153 0.28 4.95 8.33
C ASN A 153 1.23 4.85 9.54
N PHE A 154 1.30 3.69 10.19
CA PHE A 154 2.21 3.46 11.30
C PHE A 154 3.67 3.38 10.84
N PRO A 155 4.62 4.00 11.56
CA PRO A 155 6.03 3.98 11.20
C PRO A 155 6.76 2.70 11.64
N THR A 156 6.10 1.81 12.37
CA THR A 156 6.64 0.51 12.82
C THR A 156 5.65 -0.62 12.60
N PHE A 157 6.12 -1.86 12.74
CA PHE A 157 5.31 -3.07 12.61
C PHE A 157 5.28 -3.89 13.91
N PHE A 158 4.41 -4.90 13.99
CA PHE A 158 4.24 -5.73 15.20
C PHE A 158 5.32 -6.79 15.37
N ILE A 159 5.98 -7.18 14.27
CA ILE A 159 7.01 -8.22 14.22
C ILE A 159 8.22 -7.67 13.46
N ARG A 160 9.37 -8.30 13.63
CA ARG A 160 10.63 -7.91 12.99
C ARG A 160 11.19 -8.94 12.01
N ASP A 161 10.53 -10.08 11.86
CA ASP A 161 10.96 -11.17 10.98
C ASP A 161 9.75 -11.72 10.22
N ALA A 162 9.87 -11.82 8.89
CA ALA A 162 8.77 -12.19 8.01
C ALA A 162 8.25 -13.61 8.24
N ILE A 163 9.06 -14.50 8.83
CA ILE A 163 8.63 -15.87 9.13
C ILE A 163 7.39 -15.90 10.05
N LYS A 164 7.22 -14.88 10.90
CA LYS A 164 6.07 -14.76 11.81
C LYS A 164 4.86 -14.09 11.19
N PHE A 165 4.93 -13.62 9.95
CA PHE A 165 3.84 -12.88 9.32
C PHE A 165 2.54 -13.70 9.20
N PRO A 166 2.57 -14.97 8.73
CA PRO A 166 1.35 -15.78 8.68
C PRO A 166 0.75 -16.02 10.07
N ASP A 167 1.58 -16.33 11.07
CA ASP A 167 1.13 -16.55 12.45
C ASP A 167 0.44 -15.31 13.02
N MET A 168 1.08 -14.15 12.86
CA MET A 168 0.57 -12.86 13.31
C MET A 168 -0.77 -12.53 12.63
N VAL A 169 -0.88 -12.74 11.31
CA VAL A 169 -2.12 -12.50 10.56
C VAL A 169 -3.23 -13.44 11.02
N HIS A 170 -2.93 -14.73 11.21
CA HIS A 170 -3.91 -15.69 11.71
C HIS A 170 -4.42 -15.30 13.11
N ALA A 171 -3.53 -14.84 13.99
CA ALA A 171 -3.89 -14.40 15.33
C ALA A 171 -4.75 -13.12 15.33
N PHE A 172 -4.52 -12.21 14.37
CA PHE A 172 -5.31 -10.98 14.20
C PHE A 172 -6.69 -11.20 13.57
N LYS A 173 -6.77 -12.07 12.56
CA LYS A 173 -7.99 -12.36 11.79
C LYS A 173 -9.11 -12.95 12.67
N PRO A 174 -10.37 -12.90 12.20
CA PRO A 174 -11.47 -13.59 12.86
C PRO A 174 -11.15 -15.07 13.16
N ASP A 175 -11.70 -15.58 14.25
CA ASP A 175 -11.48 -16.96 14.67
C ASP A 175 -11.92 -17.94 13.58
N PRO A 176 -11.07 -18.91 13.16
CA PRO A 176 -11.40 -19.85 12.10
C PRO A 176 -12.62 -20.76 12.41
N ARG A 177 -13.05 -20.84 13.67
CA ARG A 177 -14.21 -21.64 14.12
C ARG A 177 -15.53 -20.91 13.96
N THR A 178 -15.52 -19.58 14.01
CA THR A 178 -16.75 -18.76 14.11
C THR A 178 -16.82 -17.63 13.08
N ASN A 179 -15.69 -17.25 12.47
CA ASN A 179 -15.54 -16.06 11.64
C ASN A 179 -15.95 -14.76 12.38
N LEU A 180 -15.87 -14.75 13.72
CA LEU A 180 -16.05 -13.58 14.57
C LEU A 180 -14.70 -13.11 15.11
N ASP A 181 -14.59 -11.82 15.39
CA ASP A 181 -13.41 -11.28 16.05
C ASP A 181 -13.29 -11.87 17.47
N ASP A 182 -12.09 -12.34 17.81
CA ASP A 182 -11.73 -12.83 19.13
C ASP A 182 -10.32 -12.35 19.47
N ASP A 183 -10.26 -11.25 20.22
CA ASP A 183 -9.01 -10.60 20.61
C ASP A 183 -8.17 -11.46 21.58
N SER A 184 -8.74 -12.47 22.24
CA SER A 184 -7.94 -13.37 23.10
C SER A 184 -6.83 -14.07 22.31
N ARG A 185 -7.10 -14.41 21.04
CA ARG A 185 -6.18 -15.11 20.13
C ARG A 185 -4.93 -14.30 19.80
N ARG A 186 -5.08 -12.99 19.57
CA ARG A 186 -3.93 -12.12 19.31
C ARG A 186 -3.10 -11.91 20.57
N PHE A 187 -3.71 -11.87 21.74
CA PHE A 187 -2.97 -11.67 22.98
C PHE A 187 -2.24 -12.91 23.47
N ASP A 188 -2.76 -14.12 23.17
CA ASP A 188 -1.98 -15.35 23.27
C ASP A 188 -0.70 -15.24 22.42
N PHE A 189 -0.85 -14.96 21.12
CA PHE A 189 0.30 -14.77 20.23
C PHE A 189 1.26 -13.68 20.73
N PHE A 190 0.74 -12.49 21.03
CA PHE A 190 1.57 -11.33 21.40
C PHE A 190 2.20 -11.44 22.79
N SER A 191 1.70 -12.32 23.68
CA SER A 191 2.39 -12.62 24.94
C SER A 191 3.78 -13.22 24.72
N HIS A 192 4.03 -13.80 23.54
CA HIS A 192 5.33 -14.34 23.14
C HIS A 192 6.20 -13.35 22.34
N VAL A 193 5.69 -12.14 22.05
CA VAL A 193 6.25 -11.20 21.07
C VAL A 193 6.42 -9.82 21.70
N PRO A 194 7.36 -9.64 22.64
CA PRO A 194 7.57 -8.37 23.33
C PRO A 194 7.89 -7.21 22.37
N GLU A 195 8.45 -7.47 21.18
CA GLU A 195 8.73 -6.44 20.18
C GLU A 195 7.49 -5.78 19.59
N ALA A 196 6.31 -6.39 19.75
CA ALA A 196 5.05 -5.83 19.27
C ALA A 196 4.57 -4.63 20.11
N THR A 197 5.13 -4.44 21.32
CA THR A 197 4.64 -3.48 22.34
C THR A 197 4.46 -2.07 21.78
N ARG A 198 5.42 -1.55 21.01
CA ARG A 198 5.33 -0.20 20.42
C ARG A 198 4.15 -0.09 19.45
N THR A 199 4.01 -1.03 18.52
CA THR A 199 2.98 -0.96 17.49
C THR A 199 1.60 -1.31 18.03
N LEU A 200 1.50 -2.16 19.07
CA LEU A 200 0.24 -2.35 19.80
C LEU A 200 -0.18 -1.09 20.56
N THR A 201 0.77 -0.35 21.14
CA THR A 201 0.51 0.97 21.74
C THR A 201 -0.10 1.91 20.70
N GLU A 202 0.42 1.91 19.48
CA GLU A 202 -0.10 2.74 18.38
C GLU A 202 -1.47 2.25 17.87
N LEU A 203 -1.65 0.93 17.72
CA LEU A 203 -2.91 0.31 17.27
C LEU A 203 -4.08 0.63 18.19
N TYR A 204 -3.89 0.56 19.51
CA TYR A 204 -4.95 0.80 20.49
C TYR A 204 -5.10 2.29 20.85
N SER A 205 -4.19 3.15 20.40
CA SER A 205 -4.40 4.60 20.43
C SER A 205 -5.43 5.03 19.37
N ASN A 206 -5.83 6.30 19.35
CA ASN A 206 -6.76 6.79 18.32
C ASN A 206 -6.17 6.72 16.89
N SER A 207 -4.86 6.60 16.73
CA SER A 207 -4.23 6.37 15.41
C SER A 207 -4.65 5.05 14.74
N GLY A 208 -5.19 4.10 15.51
CA GLY A 208 -5.81 2.87 14.97
C GLY A 208 -7.16 3.09 14.28
N THR A 209 -7.75 4.28 14.42
CA THR A 209 -9.03 4.66 13.80
C THR A 209 -8.93 6.05 13.16
N PRO A 210 -8.13 6.24 12.09
CA PRO A 210 -8.02 7.53 11.41
C PRO A 210 -9.37 8.00 10.87
N ALA A 211 -9.62 9.30 10.88
CA ALA A 211 -10.89 9.87 10.42
C ALA A 211 -11.05 9.84 8.89
N SER A 212 -9.94 9.84 8.16
CA SER A 212 -9.91 9.72 6.71
C SER A 212 -8.52 9.30 6.23
N TYR A 213 -8.42 8.80 5.00
CA TYR A 213 -7.11 8.52 4.38
C TYR A 213 -6.34 9.81 4.09
N ARG A 214 -7.02 10.95 3.94
CA ARG A 214 -6.40 12.25 3.64
C ARG A 214 -5.70 12.86 4.85
N GLU A 215 -6.16 12.54 6.06
CA GLU A 215 -5.68 13.11 7.33
C GLU A 215 -4.83 12.09 8.13
N MET A 216 -4.07 11.26 7.42
CA MET A 216 -3.06 10.37 8.00
C MET A 216 -1.73 10.51 7.26
N ASP A 217 -0.63 10.29 7.98
CA ASP A 217 0.70 10.13 7.40
C ASP A 217 0.85 8.74 6.77
N GLY A 218 1.96 8.53 6.06
CA GLY A 218 2.38 7.24 5.53
C GLY A 218 3.87 7.01 5.76
N ASN A 219 4.29 5.78 5.95
CA ASN A 219 5.65 5.43 6.34
C ASN A 219 6.09 4.14 5.64
N SER A 220 7.35 4.09 5.22
CA SER A 220 7.93 2.86 4.64
C SER A 220 8.02 1.71 5.64
N VAL A 221 7.99 2.02 6.94
CA VAL A 221 8.35 1.16 8.07
C VAL A 221 9.83 0.78 8.05
N HIS A 222 10.25 0.13 6.97
CA HIS A 222 11.60 -0.37 6.77
C HIS A 222 12.57 0.75 6.37
N ALA A 223 13.84 0.53 6.69
CA ALA A 223 14.91 1.15 5.93
C ALA A 223 15.01 0.48 4.55
N TYR A 224 15.20 1.27 3.51
CA TYR A 224 15.65 0.85 2.18
C TYR A 224 17.11 1.25 2.00
N LYS A 225 17.79 0.68 1.01
CA LYS A 225 19.09 1.16 0.55
C LYS A 225 18.90 2.08 -0.64
N LEU A 226 19.41 3.31 -0.56
CA LEU A 226 19.64 4.16 -1.71
C LEU A 226 21.08 4.01 -2.17
N VAL A 227 21.25 3.87 -3.48
CA VAL A 227 22.56 3.66 -4.12
C VAL A 227 22.81 4.79 -5.11
N ASN A 228 23.87 5.56 -4.91
CA ASN A 228 24.17 6.70 -5.78
C ASN A 228 24.96 6.28 -7.03
N ALA A 229 25.35 7.24 -7.87
CA ALA A 229 26.07 6.99 -9.12
C ALA A 229 27.51 6.46 -8.93
N LYS A 230 28.06 6.52 -7.70
CA LYS A 230 29.37 5.97 -7.31
C LYS A 230 29.24 4.61 -6.61
N ASP A 231 28.05 4.03 -6.62
CA ASP A 231 27.68 2.81 -5.91
C ASP A 231 27.86 2.90 -4.37
N GLU A 232 27.81 4.11 -3.81
CA GLU A 232 27.79 4.33 -2.36
C GLU A 232 26.36 4.10 -1.83
N VAL A 233 26.26 3.36 -0.72
CA VAL A 233 25.00 2.92 -0.11
C VAL A 233 24.63 3.79 1.08
N HIS A 234 23.37 4.20 1.16
CA HIS A 234 22.78 4.88 2.31
C HIS A 234 21.48 4.17 2.75
N TYR A 235 21.28 4.01 4.05
CA TYR A 235 20.03 3.44 4.60
C TYR A 235 19.02 4.55 4.83
N VAL A 236 17.80 4.37 4.33
CA VAL A 236 16.79 5.42 4.28
C VAL A 236 15.40 4.94 4.69
N LYS A 237 14.75 5.66 5.60
CA LYS A 237 13.30 5.53 5.84
C LYS A 237 12.55 6.63 5.10
N PHE A 238 11.37 6.31 4.56
CA PHE A 238 10.49 7.27 3.88
C PHE A 238 9.27 7.60 4.73
N HIS A 239 8.88 8.87 4.72
CA HIS A 239 7.72 9.40 5.44
C HIS A 239 6.90 10.32 4.53
N TRP A 240 5.64 9.97 4.30
CA TRP A 240 4.63 10.83 3.70
C TRP A 240 3.96 11.67 4.78
N LYS A 241 4.29 12.95 4.81
CA LYS A 241 3.65 13.91 5.71
C LYS A 241 2.41 14.50 5.07
N SER A 242 1.23 14.28 5.65
CA SER A 242 -0.03 14.85 5.18
C SER A 242 -0.02 16.36 5.32
N LEU A 243 -0.40 17.06 4.25
CA LEU A 243 -0.60 18.51 4.28
C LEU A 243 -2.01 18.91 4.71
N GLN A 244 -2.87 17.93 5.03
CA GLN A 244 -4.20 18.15 5.59
C GLN A 244 -4.19 18.10 7.13
N GLY A 245 -3.04 17.76 7.73
CA GLY A 245 -2.93 17.47 9.16
C GLY A 245 -3.28 16.02 9.49
N ILE A 246 -3.23 15.70 10.78
CA ILE A 246 -3.58 14.39 11.32
C ILE A 246 -4.89 14.48 12.09
N LYS A 247 -5.83 13.59 11.76
CA LYS A 247 -7.12 13.52 12.44
C LYS A 247 -7.55 12.07 12.64
N ASN A 248 -7.86 11.75 13.90
CA ASN A 248 -8.30 10.44 14.34
C ASN A 248 -9.70 10.51 14.94
N LEU A 249 -10.41 9.37 14.92
CA LEU A 249 -11.66 9.17 15.64
C LEU A 249 -11.37 8.57 17.01
N ASP A 250 -11.97 9.12 18.05
CA ASP A 250 -12.01 8.46 19.36
C ASP A 250 -13.09 7.35 19.40
N PRO A 251 -13.13 6.51 20.44
CA PRO A 251 -14.05 5.37 20.49
C PRO A 251 -15.54 5.75 20.34
N GLU A 252 -15.97 6.88 20.89
CA GLU A 252 -17.36 7.34 20.76
C GLU A 252 -17.67 7.75 19.32
N GLN A 253 -16.76 8.48 18.68
CA GLN A 253 -16.89 8.89 17.28
C GLN A 253 -16.90 7.68 16.33
N VAL A 254 -16.09 6.66 16.61
CA VAL A 254 -16.06 5.40 15.82
C VAL A 254 -17.44 4.77 15.78
N VAL A 255 -18.13 4.64 16.91
CA VAL A 255 -19.49 4.08 16.99
C VAL A 255 -20.48 4.92 16.20
N GLN A 256 -20.41 6.25 16.33
CA GLN A 256 -21.31 7.17 15.64
C GLN A 256 -21.15 7.10 14.11
N VAL A 257 -19.90 7.06 13.62
CA VAL A 257 -19.61 6.97 12.19
C VAL A 257 -20.05 5.60 11.65
N GLN A 258 -19.67 4.51 12.33
CA GLN A 258 -19.99 3.15 11.89
C GLN A 258 -21.50 2.92 11.80
N GLY A 259 -22.30 3.51 12.70
CA GLY A 259 -23.75 3.41 12.68
C GLY A 259 -24.43 4.07 11.46
N ARG A 260 -23.68 4.83 10.65
CA ARG A 260 -24.20 5.54 9.48
C ARG A 260 -23.48 5.18 8.18
N ASP A 261 -22.18 4.91 8.26
CA ASP A 261 -21.33 4.74 7.11
C ASP A 261 -20.14 3.80 7.39
N TYR A 262 -20.23 2.57 6.88
CA TYR A 262 -19.15 1.60 6.95
C TYR A 262 -18.02 1.88 5.92
N SER A 263 -18.20 2.84 5.01
CA SER A 263 -17.28 3.19 3.92
C SER A 263 -16.78 4.64 3.99
N HIS A 264 -16.75 5.22 5.20
CA HIS A 264 -16.51 6.65 5.40
C HIS A 264 -15.17 7.18 4.84
N MET A 265 -14.09 6.39 4.88
CA MET A 265 -12.78 6.82 4.37
C MET A 265 -12.75 6.78 2.83
N THR A 266 -13.42 5.78 2.23
CA THR A 266 -13.65 5.71 0.78
C THR A 266 -14.51 6.88 0.31
N HIS A 267 -15.65 7.13 0.96
CA HIS A 267 -16.53 8.25 0.64
C HIS A 267 -15.80 9.60 0.76
N ASP A 268 -15.00 9.79 1.83
CA ASP A 268 -14.21 11.00 2.01
C ASP A 268 -13.22 11.22 0.86
N LEU A 269 -12.36 10.24 0.54
CA LEU A 269 -11.34 10.40 -0.49
C LEU A 269 -11.96 10.67 -1.87
N VAL A 270 -12.93 9.84 -2.26
CA VAL A 270 -13.60 9.91 -3.56
C VAL A 270 -14.32 11.26 -3.72
N THR A 271 -15.06 11.69 -2.70
CA THR A 271 -15.81 12.96 -2.74
C THR A 271 -14.89 14.16 -2.82
N ASN A 272 -13.79 14.17 -2.05
CA ASN A 272 -12.86 15.30 -2.06
C ASN A 272 -12.15 15.44 -3.41
N ILE A 273 -11.76 14.33 -4.05
CA ILE A 273 -11.22 14.36 -5.40
C ILE A 273 -12.26 14.87 -6.41
N TYR A 274 -13.51 14.41 -6.35
CA TYR A 274 -14.57 14.92 -7.22
C TYR A 274 -14.82 16.41 -7.08
N LYS A 275 -14.69 16.95 -5.85
CA LYS A 275 -14.86 18.37 -5.55
C LYS A 275 -13.62 19.23 -5.88
N GLY A 276 -12.54 18.63 -6.37
CA GLY A 276 -11.27 19.34 -6.61
C GLY A 276 -10.45 19.63 -5.35
N ASN A 277 -10.85 19.10 -4.19
CA ASN A 277 -10.09 19.20 -2.93
C ASN A 277 -9.02 18.10 -2.86
N PHE A 278 -7.98 18.25 -3.68
CA PHE A 278 -6.97 17.21 -3.88
C PHE A 278 -6.06 17.05 -2.66
N PRO A 279 -6.03 15.87 -2.02
CA PRO A 279 -5.13 15.63 -0.90
C PRO A 279 -3.67 15.57 -1.34
N LYS A 280 -2.77 16.01 -0.45
CA LYS A 280 -1.34 16.13 -0.71
C LYS A 280 -0.50 15.57 0.42
N TRP A 281 0.65 15.03 0.05
CA TRP A 281 1.67 14.60 1.00
C TRP A 281 3.04 15.07 0.53
N ASP A 282 3.82 15.63 1.44
CA ASP A 282 5.25 15.84 1.23
C ASP A 282 6.00 14.55 1.56
N LEU A 283 6.90 14.11 0.68
CA LEU A 283 7.80 12.99 0.96
C LEU A 283 9.03 13.50 1.71
N TYR A 284 9.32 12.89 2.84
CA TYR A 284 10.54 13.08 3.63
C TYR A 284 11.34 11.79 3.69
N ILE A 285 12.65 11.93 3.90
CA ILE A 285 13.55 10.84 4.19
C ILE A 285 14.38 11.11 5.45
N GLN A 286 14.67 10.04 6.19
CA GLN A 286 15.74 10.01 7.18
C GLN A 286 16.89 9.18 6.61
N VAL A 287 18.14 9.57 6.86
CA VAL A 287 19.32 8.96 6.21
C VAL A 287 20.35 8.53 7.25
N LEU A 288 20.84 7.30 7.13
CA LEU A 288 21.98 6.77 7.89
C LEU A 288 23.02 6.20 6.94
N ASN A 289 24.29 6.41 7.26
CA ASN A 289 25.37 5.71 6.55
C ASN A 289 25.54 4.28 7.11
N PRO A 290 26.09 3.34 6.34
CA PRO A 290 26.30 1.96 6.80
C PRO A 290 27.06 1.85 8.13
N GLN A 291 28.09 2.67 8.33
CA GLN A 291 28.89 2.72 9.56
C GLN A 291 28.15 3.26 10.79
N ASP A 292 27.01 3.93 10.60
CA ASP A 292 26.23 4.52 11.69
C ASP A 292 25.25 3.51 12.30
N LEU A 293 24.95 2.39 11.61
CA LEU A 293 23.99 1.38 12.08
C LEU A 293 24.37 0.73 13.43
N SER A 294 25.67 0.65 13.72
CA SER A 294 26.20 0.07 14.97
C SER A 294 26.21 1.06 16.14
N LYS A 295 25.94 2.35 15.91
CA LYS A 295 26.02 3.41 16.94
C LYS A 295 24.76 3.54 17.80
N PHE A 296 23.67 2.90 17.41
CA PHE A 296 22.39 2.93 18.11
C PHE A 296 22.27 1.81 19.15
N ASP A 297 21.57 2.08 20.25
CA ASP A 297 21.26 1.07 21.28
C ASP A 297 20.22 0.04 20.82
N PHE A 298 19.48 0.35 19.75
CA PHE A 298 18.57 -0.55 19.04
C PHE A 298 19.15 -0.88 17.65
N ASP A 299 18.64 -1.93 17.01
CA ASP A 299 18.98 -2.22 15.62
C ASP A 299 18.19 -1.30 14.66
N PRO A 300 18.83 -0.43 13.86
CA PRO A 300 18.11 0.47 12.95
C PRO A 300 17.37 -0.24 11.81
N LEU A 301 17.65 -1.52 11.58
CA LEU A 301 16.93 -2.38 10.62
C LEU A 301 15.82 -3.22 11.27
N ASP A 302 15.53 -3.01 12.56
CA ASP A 302 14.37 -3.60 13.23
C ASP A 302 13.09 -2.82 12.84
N ALA A 303 12.17 -3.50 12.14
CA ALA A 303 10.89 -2.94 11.70
C ALA A 303 9.98 -2.46 12.85
N THR A 304 10.29 -2.81 14.10
CA THR A 304 9.58 -2.33 15.30
C THR A 304 10.10 -0.99 15.84
N LYS A 305 11.09 -0.37 15.17
CA LYS A 305 11.77 0.85 15.63
C LYS A 305 11.60 2.04 14.69
N ILE A 306 11.41 3.22 15.25
CA ILE A 306 11.67 4.50 14.57
C ILE A 306 13.12 4.93 14.76
N TRP A 307 13.57 5.94 14.00
CA TRP A 307 14.90 6.56 14.15
C TRP A 307 14.79 7.92 14.85
N PRO A 308 14.71 7.96 16.19
CA PRO A 308 14.62 9.21 16.93
C PRO A 308 15.90 10.03 16.75
N GLY A 309 15.75 11.35 16.62
CA GLY A 309 16.89 12.28 16.50
C GLY A 309 17.58 12.31 15.13
N VAL A 310 17.19 11.46 14.17
CA VAL A 310 17.66 11.56 12.79
C VAL A 310 16.81 12.58 12.03
N ALA A 311 17.44 13.61 11.48
CA ALA A 311 16.74 14.70 10.80
C ALA A 311 16.04 14.22 9.51
N GLU A 312 14.87 14.79 9.25
CA GLU A 312 14.13 14.56 8.02
C GLU A 312 14.53 15.56 6.93
N ARG A 313 14.74 15.07 5.70
CA ARG A 313 14.99 15.87 4.50
C ARG A 313 13.82 15.69 3.53
N LYS A 314 13.20 16.80 3.13
CA LYS A 314 12.15 16.79 2.10
C LYS A 314 12.73 16.34 0.75
N VAL A 315 12.00 15.49 0.05
CA VAL A 315 12.32 14.95 -1.28
C VAL A 315 11.45 15.56 -2.36
N GLY A 316 10.14 15.61 -2.13
CA GLY A 316 9.16 16.00 -3.14
C GLY A 316 7.75 16.06 -2.56
N GLN A 317 6.76 16.20 -3.44
CA GLN A 317 5.35 16.27 -3.08
C GLN A 317 4.50 15.40 -4.01
N MET A 318 3.55 14.67 -3.42
CA MET A 318 2.51 13.94 -4.12
C MET A 318 1.17 14.66 -3.99
N VAL A 319 0.40 14.65 -5.09
CA VAL A 319 -0.99 15.13 -5.13
C VAL A 319 -1.86 14.05 -5.78
N LEU A 320 -2.94 13.63 -5.12
CA LEU A 320 -3.92 12.71 -5.71
C LEU A 320 -5.10 13.50 -6.25
N ASN A 321 -5.37 13.37 -7.54
CA ASN A 321 -6.24 14.29 -8.27
C ASN A 321 -7.22 13.61 -9.23
N ARG A 322 -7.27 12.28 -9.26
CA ARG A 322 -8.22 11.57 -10.14
C ARG A 322 -8.66 10.24 -9.53
N ASN A 323 -9.97 10.05 -9.45
CA ASN A 323 -10.57 8.78 -9.07
C ASN A 323 -10.38 7.74 -10.18
N PRO A 324 -10.28 6.43 -9.85
CA PRO A 324 -10.34 5.36 -10.84
C PRO A 324 -11.62 5.45 -11.68
N ALA A 325 -11.52 5.19 -12.97
CA ALA A 325 -12.69 5.05 -13.85
C ALA A 325 -13.44 3.75 -13.58
N ASN A 326 -12.73 2.69 -13.18
CA ASN A 326 -13.30 1.41 -12.78
C ASN A 326 -12.54 0.81 -11.60
N VAL A 327 -13.24 0.61 -10.48
CA VAL A 327 -12.65 0.10 -9.24
C VAL A 327 -12.04 -1.29 -9.42
N PHE A 328 -12.69 -2.20 -10.14
CA PHE A 328 -12.18 -3.54 -10.34
C PHE A 328 -10.90 -3.52 -11.19
N GLN A 329 -10.94 -2.86 -12.35
CA GLN A 329 -9.84 -2.86 -13.31
C GLN A 329 -8.57 -2.19 -12.77
N GLU A 330 -8.72 -1.22 -11.87
CA GLU A 330 -7.63 -0.39 -11.36
C GLU A 330 -7.33 -0.72 -9.89
N THR A 331 -8.26 -0.47 -8.96
CA THR A 331 -8.03 -0.65 -7.52
C THR A 331 -7.93 -2.11 -7.11
N GLU A 332 -8.79 -2.99 -7.64
CA GLU A 332 -8.75 -4.41 -7.25
C GLU A 332 -7.59 -5.14 -7.92
N GLN A 333 -7.36 -4.89 -9.20
CA GLN A 333 -6.29 -5.53 -9.98
C GLN A 333 -4.90 -4.92 -9.82
N VAL A 334 -4.72 -3.79 -9.12
CA VAL A 334 -3.36 -3.28 -8.88
C VAL A 334 -2.49 -4.28 -8.12
N ALA A 335 -1.27 -4.48 -8.57
CA ALA A 335 -0.25 -5.32 -7.99
C ALA A 335 0.86 -4.41 -7.43
N MET A 336 0.84 -4.23 -6.10
CA MET A 336 1.84 -3.46 -5.36
C MET A 336 2.85 -4.43 -4.76
N ALA A 337 4.13 -4.31 -5.05
CA ALA A 337 5.14 -5.24 -4.53
C ALA A 337 6.44 -4.53 -4.17
N PRO A 338 6.99 -4.69 -2.94
CA PRO A 338 8.29 -4.12 -2.60
C PRO A 338 9.45 -4.58 -3.49
N SER A 339 9.29 -5.67 -4.25
CA SER A 339 10.24 -6.16 -5.26
C SER A 339 10.22 -5.35 -6.56
N ASN A 340 9.20 -4.51 -6.80
CA ASN A 340 9.22 -3.53 -7.88
C ASN A 340 10.12 -2.36 -7.47
N VAL A 341 11.41 -2.52 -7.73
CA VAL A 341 12.45 -1.51 -7.49
C VAL A 341 13.05 -1.03 -8.81
N VAL A 342 13.72 0.12 -8.77
CA VAL A 342 14.43 0.72 -9.91
C VAL A 342 15.90 0.95 -9.52
N PRO A 343 16.84 1.00 -10.49
CA PRO A 343 18.24 1.26 -10.19
C PRO A 343 18.42 2.50 -9.29
N GLY A 344 19.13 2.32 -8.18
CA GLY A 344 19.32 3.35 -7.15
C GLY A 344 18.44 3.20 -5.90
N ILE A 345 17.50 2.24 -5.89
CA ILE A 345 16.69 1.86 -4.73
C ILE A 345 16.74 0.34 -4.58
N GLU A 346 17.12 -0.16 -3.41
CA GLU A 346 17.26 -1.57 -3.10
C GLU A 346 16.66 -1.90 -1.71
N PRO A 347 16.25 -3.15 -1.44
CA PRO A 347 15.86 -3.55 -0.09
C PRO A 347 17.07 -3.58 0.85
N SER A 348 16.91 -3.12 2.09
CA SER A 348 17.89 -3.34 3.15
C SER A 348 17.83 -4.75 3.72
N GLU A 349 18.73 -5.07 4.64
CA GLU A 349 18.77 -6.35 5.35
C GLU A 349 17.74 -6.47 6.49
N ASP A 350 16.77 -5.55 6.58
CA ASP A 350 15.58 -5.70 7.43
C ASP A 350 14.88 -7.03 7.11
N ARG A 351 14.83 -7.93 8.10
CA ARG A 351 14.37 -9.31 7.91
C ARG A 351 12.87 -9.40 7.58
N LEU A 352 12.08 -8.42 8.00
CA LEU A 352 10.69 -8.34 7.61
C LEU A 352 10.58 -7.87 6.15
N LEU A 353 11.34 -6.86 5.75
CA LEU A 353 11.37 -6.40 4.35
C LEU A 353 11.77 -7.53 3.39
N GLN A 354 12.81 -8.30 3.73
CA GLN A 354 13.31 -9.40 2.89
C GLN A 354 12.22 -10.43 2.54
N GLY A 355 11.39 -10.85 3.50
CA GLY A 355 10.28 -11.75 3.18
C GLY A 355 9.18 -11.10 2.33
N ARG A 356 8.97 -9.79 2.48
CA ARG A 356 8.01 -9.04 1.64
C ARG A 356 8.45 -8.94 0.18
N ILE A 357 9.75 -8.91 -0.11
CA ILE A 357 10.27 -8.92 -1.49
C ILE A 357 9.79 -10.17 -2.24
N PHE A 358 9.66 -11.31 -1.57
CA PHE A 358 9.10 -12.53 -2.14
C PHE A 358 7.56 -12.53 -2.14
N ALA A 359 6.94 -12.35 -0.96
CA ALA A 359 5.54 -12.72 -0.73
C ALA A 359 4.54 -11.96 -1.63
N TYR A 360 4.81 -10.70 -1.97
CA TYR A 360 3.88 -9.90 -2.76
C TYR A 360 3.79 -10.39 -4.21
N ALA A 361 4.93 -10.63 -4.87
CA ALA A 361 4.93 -11.13 -6.24
C ALA A 361 4.31 -12.52 -6.32
N ASP A 362 4.61 -13.39 -5.36
CA ASP A 362 4.04 -14.74 -5.27
C ASP A 362 2.50 -14.73 -5.16
N THR A 363 1.94 -14.01 -4.18
CA THR A 363 0.48 -13.97 -4.03
C THR A 363 -0.23 -13.31 -5.22
N GLN A 364 0.45 -12.41 -5.95
CA GLN A 364 -0.08 -11.79 -7.16
C GLN A 364 -0.16 -12.78 -8.34
N MET A 365 0.80 -13.69 -8.45
CA MET A 365 0.75 -14.77 -9.46
C MET A 365 -0.50 -15.63 -9.28
N TYR A 366 -0.89 -15.94 -8.04
CA TYR A 366 -2.14 -16.64 -7.75
C TYR A 366 -3.38 -15.76 -7.99
N ARG A 367 -3.41 -14.56 -7.38
CA ARG A 367 -4.60 -13.72 -7.34
C ARG A 367 -5.00 -13.15 -8.71
N LEU A 368 -4.02 -12.83 -9.54
CA LEU A 368 -4.22 -12.15 -10.83
C LEU A 368 -3.76 -12.98 -12.03
N GLY A 369 -2.80 -13.89 -11.85
CA GLY A 369 -2.23 -14.71 -12.91
C GLY A 369 -0.85 -14.24 -13.38
N ALA A 370 -0.17 -15.10 -14.15
CA ALA A 370 1.20 -14.87 -14.63
C ALA A 370 1.38 -13.57 -15.43
N ASN A 371 0.33 -13.13 -16.14
CA ASN A 371 0.34 -11.93 -16.98
C ASN A 371 -0.18 -10.68 -16.25
N ALA A 372 -0.28 -10.69 -14.91
CA ALA A 372 -0.81 -9.57 -14.12
C ALA A 372 -0.12 -8.21 -14.38
N LEU A 373 1.18 -8.23 -14.70
CA LEU A 373 1.96 -7.02 -15.01
C LEU A 373 1.71 -6.48 -16.43
N GLN A 374 0.94 -7.19 -17.28
CA GLN A 374 0.43 -6.67 -18.55
C GLN A 374 -0.87 -5.88 -18.38
N LEU A 375 -1.58 -6.03 -17.25
CA LEU A 375 -2.81 -5.28 -16.99
C LEU A 375 -2.50 -3.77 -16.97
N PRO A 376 -3.37 -2.90 -17.54
CA PRO A 376 -3.07 -1.49 -17.73
C PRO A 376 -2.61 -0.74 -16.48
N ILE A 377 -3.16 -1.07 -15.31
CA ILE A 377 -2.79 -0.42 -14.04
C ILE A 377 -1.39 -0.84 -13.53
N ASN A 378 -0.91 -2.03 -13.92
CA ASN A 378 0.36 -2.61 -13.47
C ASN A 378 1.49 -2.44 -14.49
N ALA A 379 1.14 -2.25 -15.76
CA ALA A 379 2.09 -2.09 -16.84
C ALA A 379 3.06 -0.94 -16.59
N ALA A 380 4.34 -1.17 -16.89
CA ALA A 380 5.32 -0.11 -16.90
C ALA A 380 5.04 0.86 -18.06
N ARG A 381 5.40 2.14 -17.88
CA ARG A 381 5.34 3.15 -18.95
C ARG A 381 6.63 3.22 -19.78
N THR A 382 7.53 2.28 -19.55
CA THR A 382 8.78 2.08 -20.26
C THR A 382 8.72 0.77 -21.04
N PRO A 383 9.53 0.60 -22.11
CA PRO A 383 9.61 -0.68 -22.81
C PRO A 383 9.98 -1.83 -21.87
N VAL A 384 9.31 -2.97 -22.03
CA VAL A 384 9.63 -4.24 -21.34
C VAL A 384 10.21 -5.20 -22.37
N ASN A 385 11.43 -5.69 -22.11
CA ASN A 385 12.16 -6.57 -23.05
C ASN A 385 12.87 -7.69 -22.28
N ASN A 386 12.31 -8.90 -22.30
CA ASN A 386 12.85 -10.08 -21.63
C ASN A 386 12.36 -11.36 -22.33
N GLY A 387 12.62 -12.53 -21.73
CA GLY A 387 12.20 -13.84 -22.23
C GLY A 387 10.96 -14.45 -21.56
N ASN A 388 10.25 -13.70 -20.70
CA ASN A 388 9.04 -14.20 -20.05
C ASN A 388 7.91 -14.34 -21.09
N GLN A 389 7.18 -15.45 -21.10
CA GLN A 389 6.17 -15.73 -22.13
C GLN A 389 5.00 -16.61 -21.64
N ASP A 390 4.03 -16.83 -22.54
CA ASP A 390 2.89 -17.72 -22.38
C ASP A 390 1.99 -17.33 -21.18
N GLY A 391 1.56 -18.29 -20.37
CA GLY A 391 0.66 -18.05 -19.24
C GLY A 391 -0.78 -17.71 -19.65
N ALA A 392 -1.70 -17.83 -18.69
CA ALA A 392 -3.12 -17.55 -18.92
C ALA A 392 -3.35 -16.08 -19.32
N MET A 393 -4.29 -15.85 -20.24
CA MET A 393 -4.67 -14.51 -20.73
C MET A 393 -3.49 -13.67 -21.22
N ASN A 394 -2.52 -14.29 -21.91
CA ASN A 394 -1.46 -13.53 -22.59
C ASN A 394 -2.08 -12.63 -23.67
N THR A 395 -1.82 -11.33 -23.58
CA THR A 395 -2.34 -10.33 -24.54
C THR A 395 -1.23 -9.75 -25.44
N GLY A 396 -0.02 -10.30 -25.35
CA GLY A 396 1.12 -9.89 -26.15
C GLY A 396 1.02 -10.38 -27.60
N ALA A 397 1.78 -9.73 -28.48
CA ALA A 397 1.88 -10.06 -29.89
C ALA A 397 3.35 -10.30 -30.27
N SER A 398 3.96 -11.38 -29.74
CA SER A 398 5.34 -11.72 -30.05
C SER A 398 5.46 -12.33 -31.46
N THR A 399 6.49 -11.93 -32.19
CA THR A 399 6.81 -12.43 -33.55
C THR A 399 8.18 -13.09 -33.64
N SER A 400 8.99 -13.02 -32.59
CA SER A 400 10.35 -13.56 -32.57
C SER A 400 10.40 -15.00 -32.06
N GLY A 401 11.28 -15.81 -32.64
CA GLY A 401 11.67 -17.13 -32.12
C GLY A 401 12.79 -17.09 -31.07
N VAL A 402 13.31 -15.90 -30.70
CA VAL A 402 14.38 -15.73 -29.72
C VAL A 402 13.80 -15.27 -28.38
N ASN A 403 13.34 -16.23 -27.59
CA ASN A 403 12.79 -16.03 -26.24
C ASN A 403 13.83 -16.30 -25.12
N TYR A 404 15.11 -16.43 -25.47
CA TYR A 404 16.21 -16.71 -24.55
C TYR A 404 17.30 -15.64 -24.60
N GLN A 405 18.19 -15.65 -23.60
CA GLN A 405 19.42 -14.86 -23.51
C GLN A 405 20.52 -15.80 -22.95
N PRO A 406 21.77 -15.72 -23.43
CA PRO A 406 22.28 -14.84 -24.50
C PRO A 406 21.85 -15.32 -25.91
N SER A 407 21.85 -14.41 -26.88
CA SER A 407 21.64 -14.74 -28.29
C SER A 407 22.43 -13.82 -29.20
N ARG A 408 23.13 -14.39 -30.18
CA ARG A 408 23.81 -13.62 -31.24
C ARG A 408 22.87 -13.12 -32.34
N LEU A 409 21.66 -13.68 -32.45
CA LEU A 409 20.70 -13.33 -33.50
C LEU A 409 19.85 -12.11 -33.11
N GLN A 410 19.43 -12.07 -31.84
CA GLN A 410 18.70 -10.96 -31.23
C GLN A 410 19.18 -10.78 -29.80
N PRO A 411 20.29 -10.03 -29.59
CA PRO A 411 20.85 -9.83 -28.26
C PRO A 411 19.92 -9.00 -27.38
N ARG A 412 19.91 -9.32 -26.09
CA ARG A 412 19.34 -8.52 -25.01
C ARG A 412 20.48 -8.22 -24.04
N GLU A 413 21.15 -7.10 -24.28
CA GLU A 413 22.34 -6.71 -23.53
C GLU A 413 21.97 -6.32 -22.09
N GLU A 414 22.78 -6.79 -21.15
CA GLU A 414 22.69 -6.40 -19.74
C GLU A 414 23.29 -5.00 -19.56
N MET A 415 22.82 -4.27 -18.56
CA MET A 415 23.37 -2.95 -18.19
C MET A 415 24.27 -3.08 -16.96
N PRO A 416 25.61 -3.02 -17.08
CA PRO A 416 26.50 -3.19 -15.93
C PRO A 416 26.29 -2.17 -14.82
N SER A 417 25.85 -0.95 -15.16
CA SER A 417 25.51 0.12 -14.20
C SER A 417 24.29 -0.18 -13.32
N ALA A 418 23.51 -1.22 -13.66
CA ALA A 418 22.34 -1.69 -12.93
C ALA A 418 22.62 -2.93 -12.08
N ARG A 419 23.88 -3.36 -11.95
CA ARG A 419 24.26 -4.40 -10.98
C ARG A 419 23.91 -3.95 -9.56
N TYR A 420 23.46 -4.91 -8.74
CA TYR A 420 23.13 -4.65 -7.34
C TYR A 420 24.36 -4.21 -6.54
N SER A 421 24.12 -3.39 -5.51
CA SER A 421 25.16 -3.00 -4.56
C SER A 421 25.78 -4.22 -3.88
N GLN A 422 27.07 -4.13 -3.56
CA GLN A 422 27.80 -5.17 -2.86
C GLN A 422 27.85 -4.87 -1.37
N THR A 423 27.27 -5.74 -0.56
CA THR A 423 27.34 -5.65 0.91
C THR A 423 28.34 -6.67 1.43
N ALA A 424 29.31 -6.22 2.24
CA ALA A 424 30.29 -7.12 2.83
C ALA A 424 29.63 -8.06 3.85
N LEU A 425 29.73 -9.36 3.63
CA LEU A 425 29.20 -10.38 4.52
C LEU A 425 30.19 -10.69 5.65
N ARG A 426 29.67 -10.93 6.86
CA ARG A 426 30.43 -11.41 8.03
C ARG A 426 29.61 -12.46 8.78
N GLY A 427 30.27 -13.43 9.41
CA GLY A 427 29.63 -14.51 10.16
C GLY A 427 29.30 -15.73 9.31
N SER A 428 28.30 -16.51 9.74
CA SER A 428 27.80 -17.72 9.06
C SER A 428 26.30 -17.59 8.77
N THR A 429 25.77 -18.45 7.91
CA THR A 429 24.33 -18.69 7.86
C THR A 429 23.84 -19.10 9.26
N GLN A 430 22.66 -18.62 9.66
CA GLN A 430 22.17 -18.77 11.03
C GLN A 430 20.65 -18.63 11.11
N GLN A 431 20.09 -19.10 12.23
CA GLN A 431 18.71 -18.87 12.65
C GLN A 431 18.72 -18.35 14.10
N ALA A 432 18.97 -17.05 14.25
CA ALA A 432 19.05 -16.40 15.56
C ALA A 432 18.42 -15.01 15.49
N ARG A 433 17.78 -14.58 16.59
CA ARG A 433 17.24 -13.22 16.74
C ARG A 433 18.32 -12.15 16.66
N ILE A 434 17.92 -10.90 16.43
CA ILE A 434 18.83 -9.75 16.51
C ILE A 434 19.34 -9.55 17.95
N GLN A 435 20.52 -8.94 18.11
CA GLN A 435 21.15 -8.78 19.44
C GLN A 435 20.62 -7.56 20.21
N ARG A 436 20.22 -6.49 19.53
CA ARG A 436 19.76 -5.22 20.11
C ARG A 436 18.26 -5.06 19.92
N GLU A 437 17.48 -5.60 20.85
CA GLU A 437 16.03 -5.65 20.74
C GLU A 437 15.31 -4.39 21.24
N GLN A 438 15.67 -3.85 22.41
CA GLN A 438 15.09 -2.63 23.00
C GLN A 438 13.55 -2.56 22.87
N ASN A 439 12.86 -3.59 23.36
CA ASN A 439 11.45 -3.82 23.05
C ASN A 439 10.49 -2.79 23.66
N PHE A 440 10.86 -2.15 24.77
CA PHE A 440 9.90 -1.38 25.58
C PHE A 440 10.17 0.13 25.57
N LYS A 441 11.43 0.56 25.44
CA LYS A 441 11.81 1.98 25.48
C LYS A 441 10.96 2.88 24.56
N GLN A 442 10.91 2.57 23.26
CA GLN A 442 10.19 3.41 22.29
C GLN A 442 8.66 3.36 22.47
N ALA A 443 8.12 2.27 23.04
CA ALA A 443 6.70 2.19 23.40
C ALA A 443 6.37 3.14 24.55
N GLY A 444 7.25 3.19 25.57
CA GLY A 444 7.13 4.13 26.68
C GLY A 444 7.24 5.58 26.22
N ASP A 445 8.21 5.88 25.33
CA ASP A 445 8.39 7.22 24.77
C ASP A 445 7.14 7.65 23.99
N LEU A 446 6.52 6.74 23.21
CA LEU A 446 5.26 6.98 22.52
C LEU A 446 4.11 7.24 23.51
N TYR A 447 3.92 6.39 24.51
CA TYR A 447 2.88 6.58 25.54
C TYR A 447 3.00 7.94 26.22
N ARG A 448 4.22 8.32 26.63
CA ARG A 448 4.48 9.61 27.28
C ARG A 448 4.26 10.81 26.36
N SER A 449 4.37 10.63 25.04
CA SER A 449 4.10 11.70 24.07
C SER A 449 2.62 12.06 23.94
N PHE A 450 1.72 11.14 24.30
CA PHE A 450 0.28 11.37 24.25
C PHE A 450 -0.19 12.33 25.35
N ASN A 451 -1.20 13.13 25.02
CA ASN A 451 -1.92 13.95 25.99
C ASN A 451 -2.82 13.08 26.90
N LYS A 452 -3.38 13.68 27.94
CA LYS A 452 -4.18 12.95 28.95
C LYS A 452 -5.38 12.20 28.36
N LYS A 453 -6.10 12.81 27.40
CA LYS A 453 -7.26 12.16 26.75
C LYS A 453 -6.80 10.97 25.92
N GLU A 454 -5.77 11.15 25.10
CA GLU A 454 -5.20 10.09 24.26
C GLU A 454 -4.70 8.90 25.09
N ARG A 455 -4.04 9.15 26.23
CA ARG A 455 -3.65 8.07 27.16
C ARG A 455 -4.85 7.34 27.75
N GLN A 456 -5.93 8.06 28.09
CA GLN A 456 -7.15 7.45 28.61
C GLN A 456 -7.84 6.59 27.54
N ASP A 457 -8.03 7.12 26.34
CA ASP A 457 -8.64 6.40 25.20
C ASP A 457 -7.84 5.13 24.88
N LEU A 458 -6.50 5.21 24.92
CA LEU A 458 -5.58 4.08 24.75
C LEU A 458 -5.75 3.04 25.86
N ILE A 459 -5.74 3.46 27.13
CA ILE A 459 -5.87 2.56 28.29
C ILE A 459 -7.19 1.80 28.24
N GLU A 460 -8.29 2.50 27.95
CA GLU A 460 -9.62 1.91 27.84
C GLU A 460 -9.73 0.96 26.65
N SER A 461 -9.27 1.37 25.47
CA SER A 461 -9.32 0.55 24.26
C SER A 461 -8.48 -0.71 24.40
N PHE A 462 -7.24 -0.59 24.89
CA PHE A 462 -6.35 -1.74 25.06
C PHE A 462 -6.87 -2.66 26.16
N GLY A 463 -7.22 -2.10 27.32
CA GLY A 463 -7.68 -2.89 28.46
C GLY A 463 -9.01 -3.61 28.19
N GLY A 464 -9.94 -2.96 27.48
CA GLY A 464 -11.21 -3.56 27.08
C GLY A 464 -11.02 -4.75 26.16
N SER A 465 -10.13 -4.62 25.17
CA SER A 465 -9.76 -5.71 24.25
C SER A 465 -9.04 -6.85 24.98
N LEU A 466 -8.12 -6.54 25.90
CA LEU A 466 -7.34 -7.52 26.65
C LEU A 466 -8.13 -8.25 27.75
N ALA A 467 -9.27 -7.71 28.18
CA ALA A 467 -10.06 -8.26 29.30
C ALA A 467 -10.49 -9.72 29.08
N GLY A 468 -10.74 -10.11 27.83
CA GLY A 468 -11.16 -11.47 27.45
C GLY A 468 -10.02 -12.47 27.24
N ALA A 469 -8.76 -12.05 27.29
CA ALA A 469 -7.62 -12.95 27.15
C ALA A 469 -7.50 -13.92 28.34
N ASP A 470 -6.85 -15.07 28.11
CA ASP A 470 -6.53 -16.01 29.18
C ASP A 470 -5.64 -15.35 30.25
N ASP A 471 -5.67 -15.92 31.45
CA ASP A 471 -5.03 -15.31 32.61
C ASP A 471 -3.51 -15.15 32.45
N GLU A 472 -2.81 -16.11 31.84
CA GLU A 472 -1.36 -16.05 31.72
C GLU A 472 -0.93 -15.02 30.68
N SER A 473 -1.48 -15.10 29.47
CA SER A 473 -1.18 -14.16 28.38
C SER A 473 -1.51 -12.72 28.77
N LYS A 474 -2.63 -12.51 29.47
CA LYS A 474 -3.03 -11.20 29.98
C LYS A 474 -1.96 -10.58 30.87
N HIS A 475 -1.47 -11.31 31.88
CA HIS A 475 -0.47 -10.78 32.81
C HIS A 475 0.89 -10.57 32.15
N ILE A 476 1.26 -11.41 31.18
CA ILE A 476 2.48 -11.23 30.38
C ILE A 476 2.38 -9.94 29.55
N MET A 477 1.28 -9.74 28.82
CA MET A 477 1.03 -8.53 28.03
C MET A 477 1.08 -7.27 28.90
N LEU A 478 0.38 -7.28 30.04
CA LEU A 478 0.40 -6.17 31.00
C LEU A 478 1.82 -5.87 31.51
N SER A 479 2.67 -6.89 31.68
CA SER A 479 4.07 -6.70 32.10
C SER A 479 4.90 -5.98 31.04
N PHE A 480 4.64 -6.20 29.76
CA PHE A 480 5.28 -5.46 28.66
C PHE A 480 4.90 -3.99 28.69
N LEU A 481 3.61 -3.69 28.90
CA LEU A 481 3.13 -2.31 29.00
C LEU A 481 3.69 -1.61 30.24
N TYR A 482 3.76 -2.31 31.39
CA TYR A 482 4.34 -1.78 32.62
C TYR A 482 5.85 -1.51 32.48
N LYS A 483 6.56 -2.39 31.77
CA LYS A 483 7.99 -2.20 31.48
C LYS A 483 8.23 -0.98 30.59
N ALA A 484 7.33 -0.70 29.65
CA ALA A 484 7.38 0.49 28.80
C ALA A 484 7.09 1.78 29.61
N ASP A 485 6.05 1.77 30.44
CA ASP A 485 5.72 2.85 31.37
C ASP A 485 4.83 2.35 32.54
N PRO A 486 5.17 2.64 33.82
CA PRO A 486 4.38 2.19 34.96
C PRO A 486 2.94 2.72 34.99
N GLU A 487 2.68 3.96 34.55
CA GLU A 487 1.33 4.53 34.48
C GLU A 487 0.51 3.76 33.45
N TYR A 488 1.13 3.47 32.30
CA TYR A 488 0.49 2.73 31.22
C TYR A 488 0.11 1.32 31.65
N GLY A 489 1.06 0.54 32.16
CA GLY A 489 0.80 -0.82 32.60
C GLY A 489 -0.23 -0.90 33.72
N ALA A 490 -0.15 0.00 34.71
CA ALA A 490 -1.11 0.03 35.81
C ALA A 490 -2.53 0.41 35.34
N GLY A 491 -2.65 1.39 34.44
CA GLY A 491 -3.91 1.81 33.85
C GLY A 491 -4.60 0.67 33.10
N VAL A 492 -3.88 0.00 32.20
CA VAL A 492 -4.43 -1.14 31.42
C VAL A 492 -4.74 -2.32 32.33
N THR A 493 -3.91 -2.60 33.35
CA THR A 493 -4.17 -3.66 34.34
C THR A 493 -5.51 -3.47 35.03
N LYS A 494 -5.83 -2.22 35.43
CA LYS A 494 -7.12 -1.90 36.06
C LYS A 494 -8.31 -2.20 35.13
N VAL A 495 -8.23 -1.81 33.86
CA VAL A 495 -9.32 -2.02 32.89
C VAL A 495 -9.47 -3.50 32.52
N ALA A 496 -8.35 -4.20 32.27
CA ALA A 496 -8.33 -5.62 31.92
C ALA A 496 -8.60 -6.57 33.10
N LYS A 497 -8.75 -6.03 34.32
CA LYS A 497 -8.96 -6.76 35.58
C LYS A 497 -7.82 -7.76 35.89
N GLY A 498 -6.57 -7.34 35.69
CA GLY A 498 -5.38 -8.11 36.05
C GLY A 498 -4.90 -7.84 37.49
N ASP A 499 -4.00 -8.68 37.97
CA ASP A 499 -3.27 -8.54 39.23
C ASP A 499 -1.99 -7.71 39.02
N LEU A 500 -2.01 -6.49 39.57
CA LEU A 500 -0.90 -5.53 39.43
C LEU A 500 0.40 -6.00 40.10
N GLU A 501 0.33 -6.76 41.20
CA GLU A 501 1.54 -7.23 41.87
C GLU A 501 2.23 -8.32 41.05
N ARG A 502 1.45 -9.21 40.42
CA ARG A 502 1.97 -10.17 39.43
C ARG A 502 2.58 -9.45 38.23
N VAL A 503 1.92 -8.42 37.70
CA VAL A 503 2.43 -7.61 36.57
C VAL A 503 3.78 -6.98 36.90
N LYS A 504 3.93 -6.36 38.07
CA LYS A 504 5.21 -5.78 38.54
C LYS A 504 6.30 -6.85 38.66
N ALA A 505 5.96 -8.02 39.23
CA ALA A 505 6.90 -9.12 39.40
C ALA A 505 7.38 -9.70 38.07
N LEU A 506 6.51 -9.76 37.05
CA LEU A 506 6.88 -10.14 35.68
C LEU A 506 7.74 -9.06 35.02
N ALA A 507 7.34 -7.80 35.10
CA ALA A 507 8.07 -6.69 34.50
C ALA A 507 9.50 -6.53 35.05
N ALA A 508 9.70 -6.85 36.34
CA ALA A 508 11.02 -6.84 36.97
C ALA A 508 12.01 -7.85 36.35
N LYS A 509 11.53 -8.86 35.63
CA LYS A 509 12.36 -9.86 34.93
C LYS A 509 12.70 -9.45 33.48
N LEU A 510 12.04 -8.43 32.95
CA LEU A 510 12.23 -7.97 31.57
C LEU A 510 13.45 -7.05 31.45
N VAL A 511 14.18 -7.21 30.35
CA VAL A 511 15.35 -6.42 29.98
C VAL A 511 15.00 -5.56 28.76
N ASP A 512 15.47 -4.32 28.75
CA ASP A 512 15.47 -3.48 27.54
C ASP A 512 16.73 -3.74 26.72
#